data_AF-A0A7G5EHZ9-F1
#
_entry.id   AF-A0A7G5EHZ9-F1
#
_cell.length_a   1.000
_cell.length_b   1.000
_cell.length_c   1.000
_cell.angle_alpha   90.00
_cell.angle_beta   90.00
_cell.angle_gamma   90.00
#
_symmetry.space_group_name_H-M   'P 1'
#
loop_
_entity.id
_entity.type
_entity.pdbx_description
1 polymer ?
#
loop_
_entity_poly.entity_id
_entity_poly.type
_entity_poly.pdbx_seq_one_letter_code
_entity_poly.pdbx_strand_id
1 'polypeptide(L)'
;MGKGYKSLNVCMYCGSTENLTKEHIVNYGINGELTLKNSSCKSCNGITSRNEESVLRGQMGQARIVGGLRTRNPENRPDSIKINVSSVTGESEELDVPIKEATAFLHIPLFTEASFLSGGKRKAGAEVCGFDTLYFGENPKDFLLKENYHGITDRVRIDVHAFAKLLAKTAYAFYVAEKGLFPRSESPALALMNGELRDTSIWVGSSFQPLAKKTSELHQLETKVVKIRTGKEVEIVRVQLFAPAGTCIYEVVVRAAKWRLYLK
;
A
#
# COMPACT_ATOMS: atom_id res chain seq x y z
N MET A 1 22.05 -1.48 1.74
CA MET A 1 21.92 -1.60 0.28
C MET A 1 20.84 -2.64 0.01
N GLY A 2 19.70 -2.24 -0.58
CA GLY A 2 18.54 -3.14 -0.77
C GLY A 2 18.83 -4.28 -1.75
N LYS A 3 18.25 -5.46 -1.52
CA LYS A 3 18.28 -6.60 -2.47
C LYS A 3 17.62 -6.17 -3.79
N GLY A 4 18.42 -6.11 -4.85
CA GLY A 4 17.95 -5.85 -6.20
C GLY A 4 17.67 -7.15 -6.94
N TYR A 5 16.52 -7.22 -7.63
CA TYR A 5 16.24 -8.29 -8.58
C TYR A 5 16.99 -8.07 -9.89
N LYS A 6 17.12 -9.15 -10.68
CA LYS A 6 17.70 -9.07 -12.03
C LYS A 6 16.91 -8.12 -12.92
N SER A 7 17.59 -7.55 -13.91
CA SER A 7 16.94 -6.70 -14.90
C SER A 7 15.93 -7.48 -15.74
N LEU A 8 14.76 -6.89 -16.03
CA LEU A 8 13.79 -7.48 -16.97
C LEU A 8 14.11 -7.14 -18.43
N ASN A 9 14.71 -5.96 -18.67
CA ASN A 9 14.97 -5.40 -20.00
C ASN A 9 13.71 -5.26 -20.87
N VAL A 10 12.55 -5.16 -20.22
CA VAL A 10 11.25 -4.89 -20.82
C VAL A 10 10.34 -4.32 -19.75
N CYS A 11 9.45 -3.41 -20.13
CA CYS A 11 8.45 -2.85 -19.26
C CYS A 11 7.44 -3.94 -18.87
N MET A 12 7.37 -4.28 -17.59
CA MET A 12 6.44 -5.30 -17.09
C MET A 12 4.98 -4.90 -17.28
N TYR A 13 4.68 -3.60 -17.31
CA TYR A 13 3.31 -3.09 -17.44
C TYR A 13 2.78 -3.10 -18.88
N CYS A 14 3.60 -2.69 -19.87
CA CYS A 14 3.13 -2.52 -21.26
C CYS A 14 3.91 -3.32 -22.31
N GLY A 15 5.10 -3.85 -21.97
CA GLY A 15 5.94 -4.60 -22.91
C GLY A 15 6.91 -3.77 -23.74
N SER A 16 6.96 -2.44 -23.59
CA SER A 16 7.98 -1.61 -24.26
C SER A 16 9.38 -2.01 -23.80
N THR A 17 10.35 -2.00 -24.71
CA THR A 17 11.79 -2.22 -24.42
C THR A 17 12.57 -0.91 -24.34
N GLU A 18 11.90 0.23 -24.48
CA GLU A 18 12.52 1.54 -24.60
C GLU A 18 12.39 2.35 -23.31
N ASN A 19 13.37 3.25 -23.07
CA ASN A 19 13.36 4.20 -21.97
C ASN A 19 13.04 3.55 -20.62
N LEU A 20 13.68 2.41 -20.37
CA LEU A 20 13.45 1.60 -19.19
C LEU A 20 14.10 2.23 -17.96
N THR A 21 13.40 2.13 -16.85
CA THR A 21 13.76 2.70 -15.57
C THR A 21 13.75 1.61 -14.50
N LYS A 22 14.18 1.98 -13.30
CA LYS A 22 14.14 1.14 -12.11
C LYS A 22 12.77 1.26 -11.44
N GLU A 23 12.14 0.14 -11.15
CA GLU A 23 10.89 0.08 -10.40
C GLU A 23 11.13 -0.35 -8.96
N HIS A 24 10.48 0.33 -8.01
CA HIS A 24 10.43 -0.11 -6.62
C HIS A 24 9.24 -1.06 -6.43
N ILE A 25 9.44 -2.25 -5.88
CA ILE A 25 8.33 -3.20 -5.66
C ILE A 25 7.39 -2.62 -4.60
N VAL A 26 7.90 -2.42 -3.39
CA VAL A 26 7.26 -1.58 -2.36
C VAL A 26 7.76 -0.16 -2.54
N ASN A 27 6.90 0.84 -2.37
CA ASN A 27 7.25 2.23 -2.65
C ASN A 27 8.44 2.73 -1.83
N TYR A 28 9.33 3.45 -2.49
CA TYR A 28 10.49 4.08 -1.85
C TYR A 28 10.07 4.96 -0.66
N GLY A 29 8.96 5.70 -0.80
CA GLY A 29 8.47 6.64 0.22
C GLY A 29 8.02 6.01 1.54
N ILE A 30 7.78 4.70 1.57
CA ILE A 30 7.48 3.95 2.79
C ILE A 30 8.64 3.04 3.21
N ASN A 31 9.87 3.32 2.75
CA ASN A 31 11.07 2.52 2.97
C ASN A 31 11.11 1.18 2.23
N GLY A 32 10.42 1.07 1.09
CA GLY A 32 10.55 -0.10 0.21
C GLY A 32 11.97 -0.28 -0.34
N GLU A 33 12.55 -1.45 -0.10
CA GLU A 33 13.96 -1.74 -0.44
C GLU A 33 14.15 -2.54 -1.73
N LEU A 34 13.15 -3.35 -2.08
CA LEU A 34 13.21 -4.23 -3.24
C LEU A 34 13.00 -3.44 -4.53
N THR A 35 13.90 -3.65 -5.49
CA THR A 35 13.84 -2.99 -6.80
C THR A 35 14.04 -3.96 -7.95
N LEU A 36 13.38 -3.67 -9.07
CA LEU A 36 13.60 -4.29 -10.37
C LEU A 36 14.30 -3.27 -11.26
N LYS A 37 15.41 -3.66 -11.89
CA LYS A 37 16.13 -2.81 -12.85
C LYS A 37 15.55 -2.99 -14.26
N ASN A 38 15.59 -1.94 -15.07
CA ASN A 38 15.11 -1.94 -16.46
C ASN A 38 13.75 -2.63 -16.63
N SER A 39 12.77 -2.27 -15.80
CA SER A 39 11.53 -3.04 -15.61
C SER A 39 10.25 -2.24 -15.85
N SER A 40 10.33 -0.92 -15.94
CA SER A 40 9.21 -0.05 -16.30
C SER A 40 9.67 1.04 -17.24
N CYS A 41 8.95 1.27 -18.34
CA CYS A 41 9.23 2.39 -19.22
C CYS A 41 8.83 3.72 -18.53
N LYS A 42 9.43 4.83 -18.95
CA LYS A 42 9.17 6.17 -18.39
C LYS A 42 7.67 6.53 -18.32
N SER A 43 6.88 6.13 -19.33
CA SER A 43 5.43 6.39 -19.37
C SER A 43 4.69 5.65 -18.25
N CYS A 44 4.88 4.33 -18.13
CA CYS A 44 4.25 3.54 -17.07
C CYS A 44 4.75 3.95 -15.69
N ASN A 45 6.04 4.25 -15.53
CA ASN A 45 6.59 4.76 -14.28
C ASN A 45 5.95 6.09 -13.86
N GLY A 46 5.64 6.97 -14.82
CA GLY A 46 4.90 8.21 -14.54
C GLY A 46 3.46 7.95 -14.06
N ILE A 47 2.77 6.96 -14.64
CA ILE A 47 1.42 6.58 -14.21
C ILE A 47 1.43 6.01 -12.79
N THR A 48 2.32 5.04 -12.52
CA THR A 48 2.42 4.42 -11.18
C THR A 48 2.83 5.46 -10.14
N SER A 49 3.82 6.30 -10.45
CA SER A 49 4.26 7.36 -9.54
C SER A 49 3.12 8.30 -9.15
N ARG A 50 2.27 8.74 -10.10
CA ARG A 50 1.11 9.60 -9.77
C ARG A 50 0.11 8.90 -8.85
N ASN A 51 -0.18 7.63 -9.10
CA ASN A 51 -1.10 6.85 -8.25
C ASN A 51 -0.54 6.67 -6.83
N GLU A 52 0.78 6.51 -6.70
CA GLU A 52 1.46 6.35 -5.41
C GLU A 52 1.52 7.69 -4.65
N GLU A 53 1.80 8.79 -5.34
CA GLU A 53 1.91 10.11 -4.72
C GLU A 53 0.63 10.57 -4.03
N SER A 54 -0.55 10.24 -4.56
CA SER A 54 -1.81 10.61 -3.91
C SER A 54 -1.96 9.96 -2.53
N VAL A 55 -1.50 8.72 -2.37
CA VAL A 55 -1.50 8.01 -1.08
C VAL A 55 -0.38 8.54 -0.18
N LEU A 56 0.83 8.66 -0.74
CA LEU A 56 2.04 9.00 0.01
C LEU A 56 2.08 10.46 0.48
N ARG A 57 1.47 11.39 -0.26
CA ARG A 57 1.35 12.81 0.12
C ARG A 57 0.03 13.14 0.80
N GLY A 58 -1.01 12.33 0.55
CA GLY A 58 -2.30 12.43 1.22
C GLY A 58 -2.27 11.69 2.56
N GLN A 59 -2.97 10.56 2.64
CA GLN A 59 -3.23 9.86 3.91
C GLN A 59 -1.98 9.38 4.67
N MET A 60 -0.83 9.22 4.02
CA MET A 60 0.42 8.82 4.68
C MET A 60 1.37 9.98 4.95
N GLY A 61 1.03 11.21 4.55
CA GLY A 61 1.96 12.34 4.51
C GLY A 61 2.58 12.66 5.87
N GLN A 62 1.76 12.97 6.86
CA GLN A 62 2.23 13.34 8.20
C GLN A 62 2.97 12.19 8.89
N ALA A 63 2.42 10.97 8.88
CA ALA A 63 3.08 9.78 9.41
C ALA A 63 4.46 9.54 8.78
N ARG A 64 4.60 9.75 7.46
CA ARG A 64 5.90 9.68 6.77
C ARG A 64 6.85 10.76 7.27
N ILE A 65 6.38 11.99 7.44
CA ILE A 65 7.16 13.13 7.91
C ILE A 65 7.66 12.91 9.35
N VAL A 66 6.78 12.56 10.28
CA VAL A 66 7.15 12.31 11.67
C VAL A 66 7.98 11.03 11.81
N GLY A 67 7.59 9.96 11.11
CA GLY A 67 8.28 8.67 11.15
C GLY A 67 9.64 8.61 10.45
N GLY A 68 10.20 9.73 10.00
CA GLY A 68 11.51 9.74 9.36
C GLY A 68 11.58 8.96 8.03
N LEU A 69 10.43 8.65 7.41
CA LEU A 69 10.40 7.80 6.21
C LEU A 69 11.09 8.48 5.01
N ARG A 70 11.63 7.66 4.10
CA ARG A 70 12.44 8.11 2.97
C ARG A 70 11.68 9.11 2.07
N THR A 71 12.42 10.08 1.56
CA THR A 71 11.98 11.08 0.59
C THR A 71 13.10 11.40 -0.39
N ARG A 72 12.75 11.84 -1.59
CA ARG A 72 13.72 12.31 -2.59
C ARG A 72 14.14 13.76 -2.38
N ASN A 73 13.35 14.51 -1.60
CA ASN A 73 13.52 15.95 -1.36
C ASN A 73 13.58 16.19 0.17
N PRO A 74 14.62 15.72 0.87
CA PRO A 74 14.72 15.85 2.33
C PRO A 74 14.80 17.29 2.81
N GLU A 75 15.39 18.19 2.02
CA GLU A 75 15.50 19.63 2.27
C GLU A 75 14.15 20.36 2.28
N ASN A 76 13.12 19.78 1.65
CA ASN A 76 11.77 20.32 1.60
C ASN A 76 10.87 19.77 2.72
N ARG A 77 11.42 18.99 3.65
CA ARG A 77 10.65 18.46 4.78
C ARG A 77 10.38 19.62 5.75
N PRO A 78 9.14 19.80 6.24
CA PRO A 78 8.88 20.83 7.25
C PRO A 78 9.64 20.50 8.53
N ASP A 79 9.90 21.50 9.38
CA ASP A 79 10.53 21.30 10.70
C ASP A 79 9.52 21.01 11.82
N SER A 80 8.24 21.32 11.59
CA SER A 80 7.12 21.11 12.49
C SER A 80 5.87 20.62 11.75
N ILE A 81 4.88 20.10 12.50
CA ILE A 81 3.57 19.74 11.97
C ILE A 81 2.45 20.32 12.84
N LYS A 82 1.29 20.53 12.21
CA LYS A 82 0.06 20.91 12.92
C LYS A 82 -0.62 19.69 13.51
N ILE A 83 -0.88 19.71 14.81
CA ILE A 83 -1.61 18.65 15.54
C ILE A 83 -2.82 19.30 16.21
N ASN A 84 -4.01 18.75 15.96
CA ASN A 84 -5.22 19.20 16.66
C ASN A 84 -5.38 18.39 17.95
N VAL A 85 -5.49 19.08 19.08
CA VAL A 85 -5.63 18.49 20.41
C VAL A 85 -6.93 18.95 21.05
N SER A 86 -7.44 18.18 22.00
CA SER A 86 -8.66 18.50 22.74
C SER A 86 -8.44 18.48 24.25
N SER A 87 -8.99 19.48 24.95
CA SER A 87 -9.01 19.57 26.40
C SER A 87 -10.10 18.67 27.03
N VAL A 88 -10.13 18.59 28.37
CA VAL A 88 -11.20 17.91 29.13
C VAL A 88 -12.59 18.48 28.80
N THR A 89 -12.65 19.80 28.57
CA THR A 89 -13.90 20.52 28.31
C THR A 89 -14.38 20.37 26.87
N GLY A 90 -13.61 19.68 26.02
CA GLY A 90 -13.93 19.45 24.61
C GLY A 90 -13.49 20.59 23.68
N GLU A 91 -12.83 21.62 24.21
CA GLU A 91 -12.23 22.69 23.40
C GLU A 91 -11.08 22.12 22.58
N SER A 92 -11.02 22.50 21.30
CA SER A 92 -10.00 22.04 20.36
C SER A 92 -9.03 23.18 20.03
N GLU A 93 -7.75 22.85 19.98
CA GLU A 93 -6.65 23.76 19.65
C GLU A 93 -5.75 23.10 18.60
N GLU A 94 -5.18 23.92 17.69
CA GLU A 94 -4.16 23.46 16.75
C GLU A 94 -2.77 23.90 17.23
N LEU A 95 -1.93 22.91 17.54
CA LEU A 95 -0.54 23.12 17.96
C LEU A 95 0.42 23.03 16.79
N ASP A 96 1.45 23.86 16.79
CA ASP A 96 2.61 23.72 15.91
C ASP A 96 3.74 22.98 16.63
N VAL A 97 3.92 21.71 16.32
CA VAL A 97 4.80 20.82 17.09
C VAL A 97 6.06 20.49 16.29
N PRO A 98 7.27 20.75 16.82
CA PRO A 98 8.52 20.32 16.18
C PRO A 98 8.51 18.81 15.89
N ILE A 99 9.00 18.37 14.72
CA ILE A 99 8.93 16.96 14.30
C ILE A 99 9.49 15.98 15.34
N LYS A 100 10.53 16.37 16.08
CA LYS A 100 11.18 15.52 17.09
C LYS A 100 10.29 15.21 18.31
N GLU A 101 9.31 16.05 18.56
CA GLU A 101 8.35 15.99 19.67
C GLU A 101 6.94 15.64 19.18
N ALA A 102 6.78 15.51 17.86
CA ALA A 102 5.49 15.26 17.25
C ALA A 102 5.10 13.78 17.34
N THR A 103 3.80 13.55 17.38
CA THR A 103 3.19 12.24 17.12
C THR A 103 2.27 12.35 15.91
N ALA A 104 2.26 11.32 15.06
CA ALA A 104 1.37 11.27 13.91
C ALA A 104 0.81 9.88 13.70
N PHE A 105 -0.42 9.81 13.21
CA PHE A 105 -1.12 8.56 12.97
C PHE A 105 -1.12 8.18 11.50
N LEU A 106 -1.06 6.87 11.25
CA LEU A 106 -1.28 6.27 9.95
C LEU A 106 -2.46 5.32 10.05
N HIS A 107 -3.53 5.66 9.37
CA HIS A 107 -4.70 4.82 9.22
C HIS A 107 -4.60 4.03 7.91
N ILE A 108 -4.58 2.70 8.00
CA ILE A 108 -4.52 1.82 6.84
C ILE A 108 -5.82 1.02 6.76
N PRO A 109 -6.53 1.03 5.61
CA PRO A 109 -7.83 0.37 5.50
C PRO A 109 -7.71 -1.15 5.63
N LEU A 110 -8.65 -1.74 6.36
CA LEU A 110 -8.93 -3.18 6.37
C LEU A 110 -10.05 -3.45 5.36
N PHE A 111 -9.79 -4.31 4.38
CA PHE A 111 -10.79 -4.69 3.40
C PHE A 111 -11.54 -5.94 3.86
N THR A 112 -12.76 -6.13 3.36
CA THR A 112 -13.36 -7.47 3.37
C THR A 112 -12.56 -8.43 2.47
N GLU A 113 -12.84 -9.73 2.58
CA GLU A 113 -12.22 -10.71 1.69
C GLU A 113 -12.58 -10.41 0.22
N ALA A 114 -11.60 -10.54 -0.68
CA ALA A 114 -11.79 -10.29 -2.10
C ALA A 114 -12.90 -11.22 -2.65
N SER A 115 -13.95 -10.65 -3.26
CA SER A 115 -15.13 -11.46 -3.65
C SER A 115 -14.80 -12.54 -4.68
N PHE A 116 -13.76 -12.33 -5.48
CA PHE A 116 -13.25 -13.32 -6.43
C PHE A 116 -12.68 -14.57 -5.74
N LEU A 117 -12.05 -14.41 -4.57
CA LEU A 117 -11.47 -15.50 -3.79
C LEU A 117 -12.54 -16.24 -2.99
N SER A 118 -13.38 -15.50 -2.25
CA SER A 118 -14.44 -16.07 -1.41
C SER A 118 -15.62 -16.65 -2.20
N GLY A 119 -15.77 -16.27 -3.47
CA GLY A 119 -16.99 -16.53 -4.25
C GLY A 119 -18.19 -15.72 -3.74
N GLY A 120 -17.95 -14.65 -2.99
CA GLY A 120 -18.95 -13.72 -2.51
C GLY A 120 -19.63 -12.91 -3.62
N LYS A 121 -20.67 -12.15 -3.23
CA LYS A 121 -21.33 -11.22 -4.16
C LYS A 121 -20.36 -10.12 -4.58
N ARG A 122 -20.35 -9.79 -5.87
CA ARG A 122 -19.61 -8.63 -6.37
C ARG A 122 -20.19 -7.38 -5.73
N LYS A 123 -19.29 -6.49 -5.31
CA LYS A 123 -19.63 -5.17 -4.81
C LYS A 123 -18.89 -4.15 -5.65
N ALA A 124 -19.57 -3.05 -5.93
CA ALA A 124 -18.97 -1.95 -6.65
C ALA A 124 -17.93 -1.26 -5.76
N GLY A 125 -16.84 -0.83 -6.35
CA GLY A 125 -15.81 -0.06 -5.67
C GLY A 125 -14.99 -0.85 -4.64
N ALA A 126 -14.72 -0.21 -3.49
CA ALA A 126 -13.95 -0.78 -2.39
C ALA A 126 -14.85 -1.06 -1.18
N GLU A 127 -14.60 -2.15 -0.47
CA GLU A 127 -15.33 -2.47 0.76
C GLU A 127 -14.35 -2.52 1.94
N VAL A 128 -14.53 -1.58 2.87
CA VAL A 128 -13.70 -1.42 4.06
C VAL A 128 -14.50 -1.89 5.27
N CYS A 129 -13.91 -2.76 6.10
CA CYS A 129 -14.51 -3.26 7.34
C CYS A 129 -13.85 -2.70 8.61
N GLY A 130 -12.80 -1.90 8.47
CA GLY A 130 -12.11 -1.26 9.59
C GLY A 130 -10.82 -0.57 9.16
N PHE A 131 -10.02 -0.18 10.15
CA PHE A 131 -8.71 0.43 9.94
C PHE A 131 -7.73 -0.07 10.98
N ASP A 132 -6.50 -0.38 10.56
CA ASP A 132 -5.36 -0.43 11.46
C ASP A 132 -4.85 0.99 11.67
N THR A 133 -4.59 1.36 12.91
CA THR A 133 -4.03 2.66 13.27
C THR A 133 -2.66 2.46 13.89
N LEU A 134 -1.64 2.96 13.20
CA LEU A 134 -0.26 3.02 13.68
C LEU A 134 0.04 4.45 14.13
N TYR A 135 1.00 4.62 15.03
CA TYR A 135 1.56 5.92 15.36
C TYR A 135 3.06 5.95 15.04
N PHE A 136 3.56 7.16 14.78
CA PHE A 136 4.95 7.48 14.51
C PHE A 136 5.38 8.66 15.36
N GLY A 137 6.66 8.69 15.75
CA GLY A 137 7.22 9.75 16.59
C GLY A 137 7.04 9.46 18.08
N GLU A 138 6.74 10.50 18.85
CA GLU A 138 6.52 10.39 20.29
C GLU A 138 5.30 9.50 20.59
N ASN A 139 5.34 8.81 21.73
CA ASN A 139 4.19 8.04 22.19
C ASN A 139 3.01 9.00 22.41
N PRO A 140 1.82 8.73 21.83
CA PRO A 140 0.68 9.63 21.96
C PRO A 140 0.28 9.94 23.40
N LYS A 141 0.46 9.00 24.34
CA LYS A 141 0.14 9.23 25.75
C LYS A 141 1.14 10.20 26.38
N ASP A 142 2.43 10.02 26.09
CA ASP A 142 3.48 10.87 26.65
C ASP A 142 3.35 12.30 26.10
N PHE A 143 3.08 12.43 24.79
CA PHE A 143 2.77 13.71 24.15
C PHE A 143 1.59 14.43 24.84
N LEU A 144 0.47 13.73 25.05
CA LEU A 144 -0.71 14.32 25.70
C LEU A 144 -0.45 14.72 27.16
N LEU A 145 0.30 13.91 27.90
CA LEU A 145 0.64 14.19 29.31
C LEU A 145 1.56 15.40 29.45
N LYS A 146 2.58 15.53 28.58
CA LYS A 146 3.51 16.67 28.57
C LYS A 146 2.79 17.99 28.30
N GLU A 147 1.84 17.96 27.38
CA GLU A 147 1.13 19.15 26.90
C GLU A 147 -0.21 19.41 27.64
N ASN A 148 -0.55 18.58 28.64
CA ASN A 148 -1.78 18.69 29.44
C ASN A 148 -3.09 18.64 28.62
N TYR A 149 -3.10 17.90 27.52
CA TYR A 149 -4.28 17.64 26.69
C TYR A 149 -4.86 16.25 26.94
N HIS A 150 -6.15 16.06 26.60
CA HIS A 150 -6.87 14.82 26.84
C HIS A 150 -7.06 13.95 25.60
N GLY A 151 -6.89 14.52 24.41
CA GLY A 151 -7.03 13.78 23.16
C GLY A 151 -6.35 14.47 21.98
N ILE A 152 -6.09 13.69 20.95
CA ILE A 152 -5.66 14.15 19.63
C ILE A 152 -6.83 13.93 18.67
N THR A 153 -7.18 14.94 17.90
CA THR A 153 -8.17 14.84 16.84
C THR A 153 -7.46 14.83 15.50
N ASP A 154 -7.68 13.79 14.70
CA ASP A 154 -7.17 13.70 13.34
C ASP A 154 -8.32 13.65 12.32
N ARG A 155 -8.14 14.34 11.19
CA ARG A 155 -9.04 14.34 10.05
C ARG A 155 -8.26 14.01 8.80
N VAL A 156 -8.16 12.73 8.49
CA VAL A 156 -7.50 12.24 7.28
C VAL A 156 -8.52 11.88 6.20
N ARG A 157 -8.26 12.30 4.97
CA ARG A 157 -8.96 11.77 3.79
C ARG A 157 -8.23 10.52 3.30
N ILE A 158 -8.90 9.38 3.37
CA ILE A 158 -8.36 8.09 2.90
C ILE A 158 -8.90 7.81 1.50
N ASP A 159 -8.00 7.76 0.51
CA ASP A 159 -8.35 7.31 -0.84
C ASP A 159 -8.13 5.80 -0.94
N VAL A 160 -9.19 5.08 -0.61
CA VAL A 160 -9.20 3.62 -0.55
C VAL A 160 -8.89 3.01 -1.93
N HIS A 161 -9.33 3.64 -3.02
CA HIS A 161 -9.06 3.17 -4.38
C HIS A 161 -7.60 3.35 -4.77
N ALA A 162 -7.01 4.51 -4.46
CA ALA A 162 -5.59 4.74 -4.68
C ALA A 162 -4.73 3.78 -3.84
N PHE A 163 -5.12 3.53 -2.59
CA PHE A 163 -4.45 2.55 -1.74
C PHE A 163 -4.51 1.13 -2.32
N ALA A 164 -5.68 0.69 -2.81
CA ALA A 164 -5.82 -0.59 -3.49
C ALA A 164 -4.97 -0.70 -4.77
N LYS A 165 -4.82 0.40 -5.54
CA LYS A 165 -3.90 0.44 -6.69
C LYS A 165 -2.43 0.35 -6.28
N LEU A 166 -2.05 0.97 -5.16
CA LEU A 166 -0.71 0.84 -4.58
C LEU A 166 -0.41 -0.62 -4.19
N LEU A 167 -1.37 -1.30 -3.57
CA LEU A 167 -1.27 -2.73 -3.27
C LEU A 167 -1.17 -3.57 -4.54
N ALA A 168 -2.00 -3.29 -5.56
CA ALA A 168 -1.97 -3.98 -6.84
C ALA A 168 -0.62 -3.83 -7.56
N LYS A 169 -0.04 -2.63 -7.48
CA LYS A 169 1.31 -2.36 -8.00
C LYS A 169 2.37 -3.16 -7.28
N THR A 170 2.33 -3.14 -5.94
CA THR A 170 3.29 -3.87 -5.11
C THR A 170 3.23 -5.36 -5.41
N ALA A 171 2.02 -5.92 -5.42
CA ALA A 171 1.74 -7.31 -5.71
C ALA A 171 2.19 -7.74 -7.11
N TYR A 172 1.82 -6.98 -8.15
CA TYR A 172 2.20 -7.29 -9.52
C TYR A 172 3.72 -7.25 -9.73
N ALA A 173 4.37 -6.20 -9.23
CA ALA A 173 5.82 -6.06 -9.34
C ALA A 173 6.56 -7.18 -8.60
N PHE A 174 6.11 -7.54 -7.41
CA PHE A 174 6.67 -8.65 -6.64
C PHE A 174 6.51 -9.99 -7.35
N TYR A 175 5.31 -10.26 -7.87
CA TYR A 175 5.03 -11.48 -8.60
C TYR A 175 5.94 -11.61 -9.84
N VAL A 176 6.08 -10.55 -10.63
CA VAL A 176 6.96 -10.56 -11.80
C VAL A 176 8.43 -10.73 -11.40
N ALA A 177 8.85 -10.15 -10.28
CA ALA A 177 10.20 -10.32 -9.76
C ALA A 177 10.50 -11.79 -9.37
N GLU A 178 9.54 -12.48 -8.77
CA GLU A 178 9.68 -13.85 -8.28
C GLU A 178 9.44 -14.92 -9.36
N LYS A 179 8.47 -14.68 -10.26
CA LYS A 179 7.96 -15.69 -11.21
C LYS A 179 8.22 -15.36 -12.68
N GLY A 180 8.68 -14.15 -12.97
CA GLY A 180 8.86 -13.66 -14.33
C GLY A 180 7.57 -13.13 -14.96
N LEU A 181 7.67 -12.80 -16.24
CA LEU A 181 6.56 -12.25 -17.01
C LEU A 181 5.56 -13.33 -17.40
N PHE A 182 4.30 -12.92 -17.48
CA PHE A 182 3.18 -13.76 -17.90
C PHE A 182 2.23 -12.93 -18.79
N PRO A 183 1.27 -13.56 -19.50
CA PRO A 183 0.35 -12.83 -20.35
C PRO A 183 -0.40 -11.74 -19.57
N ARG A 184 -0.21 -10.48 -19.95
CA ARG A 184 -0.80 -9.30 -19.27
C ARG A 184 -2.32 -9.36 -19.17
N SER A 185 -2.96 -9.98 -20.15
CA SER A 185 -4.41 -10.19 -20.18
C SER A 185 -4.91 -11.07 -19.03
N GLU A 186 -4.05 -11.86 -18.38
CA GLU A 186 -4.37 -12.70 -17.23
C GLU A 186 -4.25 -11.97 -15.88
N SER A 187 -3.90 -10.68 -15.86
CA SER A 187 -3.70 -9.94 -14.61
C SER A 187 -4.81 -8.93 -14.30
N PRO A 188 -5.72 -9.22 -13.35
CA PRO A 188 -6.66 -8.21 -12.86
C PRO A 188 -5.96 -7.10 -12.07
N ALA A 189 -4.85 -7.39 -11.35
CA ALA A 189 -4.05 -6.37 -10.70
C ALA A 189 -3.50 -5.32 -11.68
N LEU A 190 -3.02 -5.75 -12.86
CA LEU A 190 -2.58 -4.83 -13.91
C LEU A 190 -3.73 -3.99 -14.48
N ALA A 191 -4.87 -4.61 -14.74
CA ALA A 191 -6.07 -3.91 -15.22
C ALA A 191 -6.55 -2.86 -14.19
N LEU A 192 -6.47 -3.18 -12.88
CA LEU A 192 -6.80 -2.25 -11.80
C LEU A 192 -5.83 -1.05 -11.75
N MET A 193 -4.52 -1.30 -11.85
CA MET A 193 -3.51 -0.23 -11.90
C MET A 193 -3.72 0.73 -13.08
N ASN A 194 -4.04 0.18 -14.26
CA ASN A 194 -4.30 0.95 -15.47
C ASN A 194 -5.63 1.71 -15.43
N GLY A 195 -6.49 1.45 -14.44
CA GLY A 195 -7.81 2.05 -14.33
C GLY A 195 -8.87 1.44 -15.26
N GLU A 196 -8.57 0.29 -15.88
CA GLU A 196 -9.55 -0.51 -16.63
C GLU A 196 -10.62 -1.09 -15.69
N LEU A 197 -10.28 -1.28 -14.42
CA LEU A 197 -11.18 -1.73 -13.36
C LEU A 197 -11.31 -0.67 -12.28
N ARG A 198 -12.52 -0.56 -11.70
CA ARG A 198 -12.82 0.32 -10.56
C ARG A 198 -13.23 -0.47 -9.31
N ASP A 199 -13.75 -1.68 -9.49
CA ASP A 199 -14.25 -2.54 -8.40
C ASP A 199 -13.09 -3.28 -7.72
N THR A 200 -12.39 -2.57 -6.82
CA THR A 200 -11.23 -3.08 -6.08
C THR A 200 -11.60 -4.24 -5.16
N SER A 201 -12.80 -4.25 -4.56
CA SER A 201 -13.24 -5.29 -3.61
C SER A 201 -13.38 -6.68 -4.23
N ILE A 202 -13.38 -6.76 -5.56
CA ILE A 202 -13.36 -8.05 -6.25
C ILE A 202 -11.97 -8.68 -6.19
N TRP A 203 -10.90 -7.88 -6.25
CA TRP A 203 -9.54 -8.32 -6.54
C TRP A 203 -8.54 -8.10 -5.39
N VAL A 204 -8.88 -7.23 -4.45
CA VAL A 204 -8.07 -6.86 -3.29
C VAL A 204 -8.93 -7.05 -2.04
N GLY A 205 -8.40 -7.78 -1.07
CA GLY A 205 -9.03 -7.99 0.23
C GLY A 205 -8.00 -8.07 1.35
N SER A 206 -8.47 -8.17 2.60
CA SER A 206 -7.61 -8.45 3.76
C SER A 206 -7.79 -9.87 4.28
N SER A 207 -6.74 -10.42 4.86
CA SER A 207 -6.65 -11.74 5.46
C SER A 207 -5.98 -11.64 6.83
N PHE A 208 -6.54 -12.35 7.80
CA PHE A 208 -6.02 -12.42 9.17
C PHE A 208 -5.14 -13.67 9.40
N GLN A 209 -4.97 -14.50 8.37
CA GLN A 209 -4.03 -15.60 8.45
C GLN A 209 -2.61 -15.04 8.40
N PRO A 210 -1.70 -15.43 9.31
CA PRO A 210 -0.32 -14.93 9.25
C PRO A 210 0.38 -15.35 7.95
N LEU A 211 1.43 -14.61 7.56
CA LEU A 211 2.36 -15.06 6.54
C LEU A 211 3.18 -16.25 7.07
N ALA A 212 3.57 -17.18 6.20
CA ALA A 212 4.26 -18.40 6.62
C ALA A 212 5.61 -18.12 7.30
N LYS A 213 6.32 -17.06 6.85
CA LYS A 213 7.63 -16.68 7.36
C LYS A 213 7.51 -15.43 8.22
N LYS A 214 7.80 -15.57 9.52
CA LYS A 214 8.00 -14.41 10.40
C LYS A 214 9.36 -13.77 10.08
N THR A 215 9.36 -12.46 9.86
CA THR A 215 10.58 -11.68 9.60
C THR A 215 10.53 -10.37 10.38
N SER A 216 11.69 -9.76 10.64
CA SER A 216 11.81 -8.40 11.17
C SER A 216 11.76 -7.33 10.07
N GLU A 217 11.49 -7.72 8.83
CA GLU A 217 11.41 -6.79 7.71
C GLU A 217 10.19 -5.86 7.86
N LEU A 218 10.36 -4.59 7.47
CA LEU A 218 9.30 -3.60 7.58
C LEU A 218 8.08 -3.95 6.71
N HIS A 219 8.30 -4.58 5.56
CA HIS A 219 7.24 -5.03 4.67
C HIS A 219 7.48 -6.48 4.28
N GLN A 220 6.40 -7.26 4.23
CA GLN A 220 6.45 -8.68 3.90
C GLN A 220 5.57 -8.97 2.69
N LEU A 221 6.07 -9.85 1.83
CA LEU A 221 5.44 -10.21 0.57
C LEU A 221 5.57 -11.72 0.36
N GLU A 222 4.51 -12.38 -0.09
CA GLU A 222 4.47 -13.82 -0.34
C GLU A 222 3.61 -14.14 -1.57
N THR A 223 4.11 -14.95 -2.50
CA THR A 223 3.27 -15.52 -3.58
C THR A 223 2.54 -16.76 -3.07
N LYS A 224 1.25 -16.90 -3.38
CA LYS A 224 0.47 -18.09 -3.01
C LYS A 224 -0.45 -18.52 -4.16
N VAL A 225 -0.56 -19.82 -4.37
CA VAL A 225 -1.60 -20.41 -5.24
C VAL A 225 -2.81 -20.71 -4.38
N VAL A 226 -3.98 -20.27 -4.80
CA VAL A 226 -5.25 -20.46 -4.08
C VAL A 226 -6.26 -21.11 -5.01
N LYS A 227 -6.99 -22.09 -4.49
CA LYS A 227 -8.11 -22.73 -5.19
C LYS A 227 -9.39 -21.96 -4.85
N ILE A 228 -9.97 -21.28 -5.84
CA ILE A 228 -11.24 -20.55 -5.66
C ILE A 228 -12.44 -21.50 -5.67
N ARG A 229 -13.63 -21.02 -5.29
CA ARG A 229 -14.87 -21.83 -5.19
C ARG A 229 -15.20 -22.63 -6.46
N THR A 230 -14.84 -22.14 -7.64
CA THR A 230 -15.05 -22.87 -8.91
C THR A 230 -14.07 -24.02 -9.12
N GLY A 231 -13.20 -24.32 -8.15
CA GLY A 231 -12.15 -25.33 -8.24
C GLY A 231 -10.93 -24.92 -9.06
N LYS A 232 -10.90 -23.71 -9.61
CA LYS A 232 -9.78 -23.20 -10.40
C LYS A 232 -8.68 -22.69 -9.48
N GLU A 233 -7.44 -22.85 -9.90
CA GLU A 233 -6.29 -22.26 -9.24
C GLU A 233 -6.02 -20.86 -9.78
N VAL A 234 -5.71 -19.94 -8.86
CA VAL A 234 -5.34 -18.57 -9.15
C VAL A 234 -4.14 -18.19 -8.30
N GLU A 235 -3.34 -17.24 -8.77
CA GLU A 235 -2.14 -16.81 -8.06
C GLU A 235 -2.37 -15.43 -7.44
N ILE A 236 -2.12 -15.36 -6.14
CA ILE A 236 -2.22 -14.14 -5.35
C ILE A 236 -0.84 -13.74 -4.85
N VAL A 237 -0.71 -12.46 -4.51
CA VAL A 237 0.37 -12.00 -3.64
C VAL A 237 -0.24 -11.47 -2.35
N ARG A 238 0.32 -11.93 -1.25
CA ARG A 238 0.00 -11.48 0.10
C ARG A 238 0.96 -10.35 0.46
N VAL A 239 0.43 -9.21 0.91
CA VAL A 239 1.20 -8.00 1.19
C VAL A 239 0.93 -7.54 2.61
N GLN A 240 1.96 -7.44 3.44
CA GLN A 240 1.88 -6.84 4.78
C GLN A 240 2.79 -5.61 4.83
N LEU A 241 2.21 -4.44 5.08
CA LEU A 241 2.96 -3.18 5.15
C LEU A 241 3.16 -2.79 6.62
N PHE A 242 4.37 -2.42 7.04
CA PHE A 242 4.67 -2.12 8.45
C PHE A 242 4.48 -3.33 9.37
N ALA A 243 4.92 -4.50 8.91
CA ALA A 243 4.70 -5.80 9.57
C ALA A 243 5.10 -5.85 11.06
N PRO A 244 6.18 -5.18 11.54
CA PRO A 244 6.50 -5.16 12.96
C PRO A 244 5.40 -4.56 13.86
N ALA A 245 4.52 -3.73 13.30
CA ALA A 245 3.37 -3.17 14.01
C ALA A 245 2.15 -4.11 14.03
N GLY A 246 2.25 -5.32 13.45
CA GLY A 246 1.18 -6.31 13.47
C GLY A 246 -0.02 -5.98 12.55
N THR A 247 0.19 -5.15 11.53
CA THR A 247 -0.86 -4.75 10.59
C THR A 247 -1.45 -5.94 9.84
N CYS A 248 -2.64 -5.75 9.26
CA CYS A 248 -3.27 -6.75 8.43
C CYS A 248 -2.44 -7.14 7.19
N ILE A 249 -2.78 -8.30 6.64
CA ILE A 249 -2.21 -8.81 5.39
C ILE A 249 -3.25 -8.62 4.30
N TYR A 250 -2.85 -8.02 3.18
CA TYR A 250 -3.67 -7.88 2.00
C TYR A 250 -3.47 -9.06 1.07
N GLU A 251 -4.53 -9.56 0.45
CA GLU A 251 -4.49 -10.56 -0.61
C GLU A 251 -4.90 -9.91 -1.92
N VAL A 252 -3.99 -9.90 -2.88
CA VAL A 252 -4.18 -9.31 -4.20
C VAL A 252 -4.16 -10.40 -5.26
N VAL A 253 -5.21 -10.50 -6.06
CA VAL A 253 -5.28 -11.41 -7.21
C VAL A 253 -4.36 -10.88 -8.32
N VAL A 254 -3.25 -11.57 -8.58
CA VAL A 254 -2.26 -11.12 -9.57
C VAL A 254 -2.42 -11.83 -10.90
N ARG A 255 -2.68 -13.14 -10.89
CA ARG A 255 -2.86 -13.94 -12.11
C ARG A 255 -4.06 -14.87 -11.99
N ALA A 256 -4.99 -14.72 -12.93
CA ALA A 256 -6.18 -15.55 -13.01
C ALA A 256 -6.61 -15.69 -14.48
N ALA A 257 -6.49 -16.90 -15.04
CA ALA A 257 -6.87 -17.13 -16.43
C ALA A 257 -8.37 -16.87 -16.64
N LYS A 258 -8.71 -16.14 -17.72
CA LYS A 258 -10.09 -15.79 -18.08
C LYS A 258 -10.87 -15.05 -16.98
N TRP A 259 -10.19 -14.31 -16.09
CA TRP A 259 -10.81 -13.55 -15.00
C TRP A 259 -11.91 -12.58 -15.47
N ARG A 260 -11.81 -12.05 -16.69
CA ARG A 260 -12.84 -11.17 -17.28
C ARG A 260 -14.22 -11.84 -17.43
N LEU A 261 -14.28 -13.19 -17.47
CA LEU A 261 -15.57 -13.90 -17.42
C LEU A 261 -16.27 -13.74 -16.06
N TYR A 262 -15.51 -13.46 -15.00
CA TYR A 262 -16.05 -13.08 -13.70
C TYR A 262 -16.47 -11.61 -13.65
N LEU A 263 -16.47 -10.85 -14.75
CA LEU A 263 -17.11 -9.52 -14.77
C LEU A 263 -18.48 -9.52 -15.43
N LYS A 264 -18.79 -10.56 -16.20
CA LYS A 264 -20.11 -10.81 -16.79
C LYS A 264 -21.06 -11.41 -15.76
#